data_AF-A0A2E2Z453-F1
#
_entry.id   AF-A0A2E2Z453-F1
#
_cell.length_a   1.000
_cell.length_b   1.000
_cell.length_c   1.000
_cell.angle_alpha   90.00
_cell.angle_beta   90.00
_cell.angle_gamma   90.00
#
_symmetry.space_group_name_H-M   'P 1'
#
loop_
_entity.id
_entity.type
_entity.pdbx_description
1 polymer ?
#
loop_
_entity_poly.entity_id
_entity_poly.type
_entity_poly.pdbx_seq_one_letter_code
_entity_poly.pdbx_strand_id
1 'polypeptide(L)'
;MNQLSVILDRSLNRLKKNMKADGFCFLPTIFSSSQVNSARDALWDVIQGKYETGVEPEERFWSIGDDPESIIKIDKPHLCNEDIWNLITDVDLGIWLADITEAKMVQVWHSQAVWKPPGGGEKGNAGWHRDTQYWPFWKPDGVFTAWIALTDVVEESGPVRYICGSNEWERVEGLDFFNKNISEQDEILKRAHEDYDVVSANIKKGQISIHTSRVYHSSGPNISNDPRIGMVVHFCTDIAERIPISGENSDYLNKREDESICPVIYSR
;
A
#
# COMPACT_ATOMS: atom_id res chain seq x y z
N MET A 1 -13.84 5.71 32.30
CA MET A 1 -13.36 4.94 31.12
C MET A 1 -13.60 3.47 31.37
N ASN A 2 -14.21 2.76 30.42
CA ASN A 2 -14.42 1.32 30.50
C ASN A 2 -13.10 0.59 30.15
N GLN A 3 -12.90 -0.63 30.64
CA GLN A 3 -11.69 -1.43 30.40
C GLN A 3 -11.40 -1.63 28.90
N LEU A 4 -12.44 -1.72 28.06
CA LEU A 4 -12.32 -1.75 26.60
C LEU A 4 -11.72 -0.47 26.00
N SER A 5 -12.10 0.72 26.49
CA SER A 5 -11.55 1.99 25.98
C SER A 5 -10.08 2.14 26.32
N VAL A 6 -9.67 1.69 27.52
CA VAL A 6 -8.26 1.71 27.95
C VAL A 6 -7.39 0.75 27.13
N ILE A 7 -7.93 -0.41 26.72
CA ILE A 7 -7.21 -1.36 25.86
C ILE A 7 -7.05 -0.81 24.45
N LEU A 8 -8.11 -0.22 23.89
CA LEU A 8 -8.08 0.45 22.57
C LEU A 8 -7.08 1.61 22.56
N ASP A 9 -7.09 2.47 23.57
CA ASP A 9 -6.15 3.60 23.69
C ASP A 9 -4.68 3.13 23.79
N ARG A 10 -4.42 2.07 24.55
CA ARG A 10 -3.06 1.48 24.65
C ARG A 10 -2.61 0.86 23.34
N SER A 11 -3.52 0.20 22.62
CA SER A 11 -3.24 -0.38 21.30
C SER A 11 -2.92 0.72 20.29
N LEU A 12 -3.73 1.78 20.24
CA LEU A 12 -3.52 2.90 19.32
C LEU A 12 -2.20 3.63 19.59
N ASN A 13 -1.86 3.90 20.85
CA ASN A 13 -0.58 4.51 21.21
C ASN A 13 0.62 3.67 20.79
N ARG A 14 0.50 2.33 20.87
CA ARG A 14 1.53 1.43 20.37
C ARG A 14 1.67 1.51 18.84
N LEU A 15 0.55 1.54 18.11
CA LEU A 15 0.56 1.67 16.65
C LEU A 15 1.22 2.97 16.19
N LYS A 16 0.88 4.10 16.82
CA LYS A 16 1.54 5.40 16.59
C LYS A 16 3.05 5.33 16.82
N LYS A 17 3.45 4.71 17.93
CA LYS A 17 4.88 4.53 18.26
C LYS A 17 5.60 3.69 17.20
N ASN A 18 5.00 2.58 16.77
CA ASN A 18 5.58 1.72 15.73
C ASN A 18 5.65 2.45 14.38
N MET A 19 4.59 3.14 13.98
CA MET A 19 4.59 3.91 12.73
C MET A 19 5.73 4.94 12.70
N LYS A 20 6.02 5.60 13.84
CA LYS A 20 7.12 6.56 13.96
C LYS A 20 8.50 5.90 14.05
N ALA A 21 8.64 4.86 14.87
CA ALA A 21 9.93 4.26 15.18
C ALA A 21 10.39 3.26 14.11
N ASP A 22 9.46 2.42 13.64
CA ASP A 22 9.74 1.34 12.70
C ASP A 22 9.43 1.73 11.25
N GLY A 23 8.60 2.77 11.06
CA GLY A 23 8.15 3.24 9.76
C GLY A 23 6.91 2.52 9.23
N PHE A 24 6.35 1.58 9.98
CA PHE A 24 5.14 0.82 9.62
C PHE A 24 4.37 0.34 10.86
N CYS A 25 3.10 -0.04 10.66
CA CYS A 25 2.28 -0.72 11.66
C CYS A 25 1.18 -1.58 11.01
N PHE A 26 0.51 -2.41 11.81
CA PHE A 26 -0.55 -3.32 11.35
C PHE A 26 -1.85 -3.06 12.09
N LEU A 27 -2.92 -2.80 11.35
CA LEU A 27 -4.25 -2.58 11.92
C LEU A 27 -4.99 -3.88 12.17
N PRO A 28 -5.88 -3.89 13.17
CA PRO A 28 -6.85 -4.96 13.30
C PRO A 28 -7.75 -5.02 12.06
N THR A 29 -8.59 -6.05 12.00
CA THR A 29 -9.65 -6.10 10.98
C THR A 29 -10.63 -4.97 11.25
N ILE A 30 -10.73 -4.02 10.30
CA ILE A 30 -11.70 -2.92 10.38
C ILE A 30 -12.84 -3.08 9.37
N PHE A 31 -12.63 -3.86 8.32
CA PHE A 31 -13.64 -4.15 7.31
C PHE A 31 -14.44 -5.41 7.65
N SER A 32 -15.74 -5.39 7.34
CA SER A 32 -16.56 -6.59 7.35
C SER A 32 -16.12 -7.58 6.27
N SER A 33 -16.35 -8.88 6.49
CA SER A 33 -16.04 -9.90 5.47
C SER A 33 -16.78 -9.66 4.15
N SER A 34 -17.99 -9.09 4.18
CA SER A 34 -18.74 -8.71 2.98
C SER A 34 -18.05 -7.60 2.20
N GLN A 35 -17.63 -6.50 2.85
CA GLN A 35 -16.91 -5.41 2.17
C GLN A 35 -15.65 -5.94 1.47
N VAL A 36 -14.87 -6.77 2.17
CA VAL A 36 -13.64 -7.33 1.62
C VAL A 36 -13.91 -8.31 0.47
N ASN A 37 -14.98 -9.12 0.56
CA ASN A 37 -15.38 -10.02 -0.52
C ASN A 37 -15.83 -9.25 -1.76
N SER A 38 -16.72 -8.27 -1.60
CA SER A 38 -17.23 -7.44 -2.69
C SER A 38 -16.09 -6.71 -3.41
N ALA A 39 -15.19 -6.04 -2.66
CA ALA A 39 -14.06 -5.34 -3.27
C ALA A 39 -13.08 -6.28 -3.98
N ARG A 40 -12.87 -7.50 -3.48
CA ARG A 40 -12.05 -8.51 -4.16
C ARG A 40 -12.67 -8.95 -5.48
N ASP A 41 -13.97 -9.23 -5.47
CA ASP A 41 -14.69 -9.71 -6.65
C ASP A 41 -14.80 -8.59 -7.70
N ALA A 42 -15.04 -7.35 -7.26
CA ALA A 42 -14.97 -6.15 -8.07
C ALA A 42 -13.58 -5.94 -8.72
N LEU A 43 -12.50 -6.11 -7.95
CA LEU A 43 -11.15 -6.05 -8.53
C LEU A 43 -10.94 -7.08 -9.62
N TRP A 44 -11.48 -8.29 -9.45
CA TRP A 44 -11.41 -9.30 -10.50
C TRP A 44 -12.17 -8.87 -11.75
N ASP A 45 -13.35 -8.27 -11.61
CA ASP A 45 -14.09 -7.71 -12.75
C ASP A 45 -13.30 -6.60 -13.45
N VAL A 46 -12.67 -5.68 -12.70
CA VAL A 46 -11.78 -4.65 -13.27
C VAL A 46 -10.62 -5.30 -14.02
N ILE A 47 -9.98 -6.33 -13.46
CA ILE A 47 -8.89 -7.08 -14.12
C ILE A 47 -9.37 -7.69 -15.44
N GLN A 48 -10.61 -8.21 -15.49
CA GLN A 48 -11.26 -8.75 -16.69
C GLN A 48 -11.82 -7.68 -17.63
N GLY A 49 -11.53 -6.39 -17.40
CA GLY A 49 -11.96 -5.30 -18.28
C GLY A 49 -13.45 -4.95 -18.15
N LYS A 50 -14.09 -5.33 -17.05
CA LYS A 50 -15.47 -4.95 -16.75
C LYS A 50 -15.46 -3.79 -15.76
N TYR A 51 -15.93 -2.64 -16.23
CA TYR A 51 -15.97 -1.41 -15.44
C TYR A 51 -17.42 -1.03 -15.17
N GLU A 52 -17.87 -1.22 -13.93
CA GLU A 52 -19.24 -0.95 -13.49
C GLU A 52 -19.65 0.51 -13.74
N THR A 53 -18.75 1.44 -13.43
CA THR A 53 -18.97 2.89 -13.58
C THR A 53 -18.90 3.35 -15.04
N GLY A 54 -18.45 2.47 -15.96
CA GLY A 54 -18.10 2.83 -17.34
C GLY A 54 -16.79 3.59 -17.49
N VAL A 55 -16.03 3.81 -16.39
CA VAL A 55 -14.74 4.50 -16.40
C VAL A 55 -13.60 3.49 -16.39
N GLU A 56 -12.68 3.60 -17.33
CA GLU A 56 -11.47 2.78 -17.39
C GLU A 56 -10.46 3.17 -16.28
N PRO A 57 -9.61 2.23 -15.82
CA PRO A 57 -8.55 2.57 -14.88
C PRO A 57 -7.54 3.53 -15.52
N GLU A 58 -6.77 4.25 -14.68
CA GLU A 58 -5.83 5.25 -15.19
C GLU A 58 -4.66 4.63 -15.96
N GLU A 59 -4.15 3.48 -15.49
CA GLU A 59 -3.07 2.76 -16.16
C GLU A 59 -3.14 1.25 -15.88
N ARG A 60 -2.69 0.43 -16.83
CA ARG A 60 -2.64 -1.03 -16.71
C ARG A 60 -1.24 -1.53 -17.02
N PHE A 61 -0.61 -2.16 -16.04
CA PHE A 61 0.71 -2.81 -16.18
C PHE A 61 0.60 -4.29 -16.52
N TRP A 62 -0.62 -4.77 -16.74
CA TRP A 62 -0.97 -6.12 -17.16
C TRP A 62 -2.32 -6.07 -17.89
N SER A 63 -2.45 -6.81 -18.99
CA SER A 63 -3.64 -6.92 -19.83
C SER A 63 -4.08 -8.36 -20.01
N ILE A 64 -5.36 -8.56 -20.35
CA ILE A 64 -5.90 -9.90 -20.62
C ILE A 64 -5.10 -10.57 -21.74
N GLY A 65 -4.52 -11.72 -21.46
CA GLY A 65 -3.67 -12.47 -22.38
C GLY A 65 -2.17 -12.37 -22.07
N ASP A 66 -1.77 -11.45 -21.17
CA ASP A 66 -0.41 -11.43 -20.61
C ASP A 66 -0.16 -12.67 -19.75
N ASP A 67 1.11 -12.86 -19.36
CA ASP A 67 1.56 -13.99 -18.55
C ASP A 67 0.70 -14.12 -17.27
N PRO A 68 -0.04 -15.24 -17.09
CA PRO A 68 -0.94 -15.43 -15.96
C PRO A 68 -0.20 -15.63 -14.63
N GLU A 69 1.12 -15.81 -14.64
CA GLU A 69 1.95 -15.95 -13.44
C GLU A 69 2.58 -14.62 -13.01
N SER A 70 2.47 -13.57 -13.83
CA SER A 70 3.00 -12.24 -13.52
C SER A 70 2.09 -11.48 -12.53
N ILE A 71 2.67 -10.56 -11.77
CA ILE A 71 1.88 -9.67 -10.91
C ILE A 71 0.97 -8.81 -11.78
N ILE A 72 -0.31 -8.79 -11.46
CA ILE A 72 -1.28 -7.92 -12.09
C ILE A 72 -1.34 -6.62 -11.27
N LYS A 73 -1.02 -5.50 -11.91
CA LYS A 73 -1.09 -4.15 -11.33
C LYS A 73 -1.93 -3.24 -12.21
N ILE A 74 -2.91 -2.58 -11.61
CA ILE A 74 -3.81 -1.62 -12.27
C ILE A 74 -3.91 -0.38 -11.39
N ASP A 75 -3.72 0.80 -11.97
CA ASP A 75 -3.73 2.07 -11.25
C ASP A 75 -5.13 2.71 -11.29
N LYS A 76 -5.53 3.26 -10.14
CA LYS A 76 -6.86 3.86 -9.86
C LYS A 76 -8.06 2.95 -10.21
N PRO A 77 -8.06 1.66 -9.82
CA PRO A 77 -9.21 0.78 -10.06
C PRO A 77 -10.47 1.22 -9.30
N HIS A 78 -10.33 2.08 -8.28
CA HIS A 78 -11.46 2.63 -7.51
C HIS A 78 -12.39 3.52 -8.34
N LEU A 79 -11.93 4.03 -9.49
CA LEU A 79 -12.79 4.78 -10.40
C LEU A 79 -13.71 3.86 -11.21
N CYS A 80 -13.36 2.58 -11.33
CA CYS A 80 -14.02 1.62 -12.21
C CYS A 80 -15.22 0.91 -11.57
N ASN A 81 -15.30 0.92 -10.23
CA ASN A 81 -16.26 0.12 -9.49
C ASN A 81 -16.56 0.71 -8.10
N GLU A 82 -17.83 0.71 -7.72
CA GLU A 82 -18.30 1.35 -6.47
C GLU A 82 -17.86 0.59 -5.21
N ASP A 83 -17.74 -0.74 -5.23
CA ASP A 83 -17.28 -1.51 -4.08
C ASP A 83 -15.80 -1.23 -3.76
N ILE A 84 -14.98 -0.99 -4.78
CA ILE A 84 -13.57 -0.59 -4.61
C ILE A 84 -13.51 0.84 -4.06
N TRP A 85 -14.33 1.75 -4.61
CA TRP A 85 -14.46 3.12 -4.09
C TRP A 85 -14.85 3.12 -2.61
N ASN A 86 -15.90 2.38 -2.25
CA ASN A 86 -16.42 2.29 -0.89
C ASN A 86 -15.40 1.70 0.08
N LEU A 87 -14.59 0.72 -0.36
CA LEU A 87 -13.52 0.17 0.47
C LEU A 87 -12.47 1.23 0.86
N ILE A 88 -12.01 2.04 -0.11
CA ILE A 88 -10.94 3.00 0.14
C ILE A 88 -11.43 4.32 0.75
N THR A 89 -12.74 4.55 0.73
CA THR A 89 -13.41 5.72 1.33
C THR A 89 -14.17 5.41 2.62
N ASP A 90 -13.97 4.21 3.18
CA ASP A 90 -14.59 3.79 4.42
C ASP A 90 -14.27 4.77 5.58
N VAL A 91 -15.30 5.10 6.36
CA VAL A 91 -15.21 6.11 7.42
C VAL A 91 -14.29 5.64 8.55
N ASP A 92 -14.34 4.35 8.93
CA ASP A 92 -13.47 3.81 9.97
C ASP A 92 -12.02 3.78 9.51
N LEU A 93 -11.78 3.48 8.23
CA LEU A 93 -10.44 3.62 7.62
C LEU A 93 -9.92 5.05 7.79
N GLY A 94 -10.71 6.05 7.41
CA GLY A 94 -10.34 7.46 7.56
C GLY A 94 -9.98 7.84 8.99
N ILE A 95 -10.78 7.42 9.97
CA ILE A 95 -10.55 7.68 11.40
C ILE A 95 -9.25 7.02 11.87
N TRP A 96 -9.05 5.73 11.57
CA TRP A 96 -7.83 5.02 11.97
C TRP A 96 -6.58 5.66 11.37
N LEU A 97 -6.60 5.99 10.08
CA LEU A 97 -5.47 6.62 9.41
C LEU A 97 -5.16 7.99 10.00
N ALA A 98 -6.18 8.81 10.25
CA ALA A 98 -6.01 10.13 10.87
C ALA A 98 -5.43 10.02 12.28
N ASP A 99 -5.91 9.06 13.08
CA ASP A 99 -5.40 8.86 14.43
C ASP A 99 -3.94 8.42 14.42
N ILE A 100 -3.58 7.44 13.58
CA ILE A 100 -2.21 6.88 13.52
C ILE A 100 -1.19 7.91 13.04
N THR A 101 -1.58 8.71 12.04
CA THR A 101 -0.72 9.75 11.47
C THR A 101 -0.82 11.08 12.21
N GLU A 102 -1.71 11.16 13.20
CA GLU A 102 -2.04 12.38 13.95
C GLU A 102 -2.55 13.54 13.07
N ALA A 103 -3.01 13.20 11.87
CA ALA A 103 -3.44 14.15 10.85
C ALA A 103 -4.77 14.82 11.20
N LYS A 104 -5.00 15.99 10.62
CA LYS A 104 -6.32 16.66 10.63
C LYS A 104 -7.12 16.37 9.37
N MET A 105 -6.45 15.93 8.32
CA MET A 105 -7.06 15.54 7.06
C MET A 105 -6.34 14.30 6.53
N VAL A 106 -7.10 13.38 5.93
CA VAL A 106 -6.54 12.25 5.17
C VAL A 106 -7.24 12.20 3.81
N GLN A 107 -6.44 12.24 2.75
CA GLN A 107 -6.90 12.23 1.36
C GLN A 107 -6.24 11.10 0.60
N VAL A 108 -7.04 10.33 -0.13
CA VAL A 108 -6.56 9.41 -1.16
C VAL A 108 -6.00 10.23 -2.31
N TRP A 109 -4.75 10.00 -2.72
CA TRP A 109 -4.21 10.63 -3.94
C TRP A 109 -3.90 9.61 -5.03
N HIS A 110 -3.78 8.33 -4.69
CA HIS A 110 -3.59 7.26 -5.66
C HIS A 110 -3.99 5.91 -5.07
N SER A 111 -4.35 4.95 -5.92
CA SER A 111 -4.61 3.57 -5.51
C SER A 111 -4.19 2.57 -6.59
N GLN A 112 -3.93 1.32 -6.20
CA GLN A 112 -3.47 0.26 -7.09
C GLN A 112 -4.09 -1.07 -6.70
N ALA A 113 -4.62 -1.79 -7.68
CA ALA A 113 -4.87 -3.22 -7.57
C ALA A 113 -3.52 -3.94 -7.58
N VAL A 114 -3.26 -4.82 -6.62
CA VAL A 114 -2.12 -5.75 -6.69
C VAL A 114 -2.63 -7.16 -6.48
N TRP A 115 -2.62 -7.93 -7.57
CA TRP A 115 -3.00 -9.33 -7.57
C TRP A 115 -1.80 -10.17 -7.96
N LYS A 116 -1.40 -11.06 -7.05
CA LYS A 116 -0.19 -11.88 -7.20
C LYS A 116 -0.57 -13.35 -7.35
N PRO A 117 -0.54 -13.90 -8.57
CA PRO A 117 -0.85 -15.30 -8.83
C PRO A 117 0.09 -16.25 -8.07
N PRO A 118 -0.34 -17.49 -7.80
CA PRO A 118 0.57 -18.53 -7.29
C PRO A 118 1.62 -18.90 -8.35
N GLY A 119 2.83 -19.25 -7.92
CA GLY A 119 3.84 -19.87 -8.79
C GLY A 119 4.71 -18.91 -9.61
N GLY A 120 4.52 -17.59 -9.50
CA GLY A 120 5.22 -16.59 -10.34
C GLY A 120 6.75 -16.48 -10.18
N GLY A 121 7.37 -17.25 -9.27
CA GLY A 121 8.81 -17.22 -9.03
C GLY A 121 9.34 -15.80 -8.86
N GLU A 122 10.54 -15.52 -9.40
CA GLU A 122 11.15 -14.18 -9.31
C GLU A 122 10.34 -13.09 -10.02
N LYS A 123 9.53 -13.42 -11.04
CA LYS A 123 8.66 -12.42 -11.71
C LYS A 123 7.64 -11.83 -10.73
N GLY A 124 7.26 -12.60 -9.73
CA GLY A 124 6.42 -12.17 -8.61
C GLY A 124 7.11 -11.22 -7.64
N ASN A 125 8.41 -10.96 -7.75
CA ASN A 125 9.11 -10.15 -6.77
C ASN A 125 8.80 -8.65 -6.92
N ALA A 126 8.74 -7.95 -5.79
CA ALA A 126 8.97 -6.52 -5.72
C ALA A 126 10.29 -6.33 -4.97
N GLY A 127 11.26 -5.68 -5.62
CA GLY A 127 12.57 -5.41 -5.03
C GLY A 127 12.48 -4.50 -3.80
N TRP A 128 13.60 -4.34 -3.08
CA TRP A 128 13.66 -3.41 -1.96
C TRP A 128 13.55 -1.98 -2.49
N HIS A 129 12.61 -1.22 -1.95
CA HIS A 129 12.38 0.15 -2.38
C HIS A 129 11.72 0.97 -1.28
N ARG A 130 11.67 2.28 -1.52
CA ARG A 130 10.86 3.26 -0.80
C ARG A 130 9.91 3.90 -1.81
N ASP A 131 8.70 4.17 -1.37
CA ASP A 131 7.70 4.85 -2.19
C ASP A 131 8.21 6.21 -2.69
N THR A 132 8.94 6.97 -1.84
CA THR A 132 9.53 8.26 -2.23
C THR A 132 10.49 8.18 -3.43
N GLN A 133 11.04 7.00 -3.78
CA GLN A 133 11.87 6.86 -4.97
C GLN A 133 11.07 7.11 -6.26
N TYR A 134 9.75 6.89 -6.22
CA TYR A 134 8.84 7.02 -7.36
C TYR A 134 7.89 8.21 -7.23
N TRP A 135 7.96 8.97 -6.13
CA TRP A 135 7.12 10.13 -5.87
C TRP A 135 7.95 11.42 -5.81
N PRO A 136 8.66 11.81 -6.90
CA PRO A 136 9.55 12.98 -6.89
C PRO A 136 8.81 14.31 -6.68
N PHE A 137 7.48 14.29 -6.78
CA PHE A 137 6.57 15.43 -6.59
C PHE A 137 6.09 15.61 -5.15
N TRP A 138 6.50 14.76 -4.20
CA TRP A 138 6.17 14.88 -2.79
C TRP A 138 7.42 15.05 -1.93
N LYS A 139 7.36 15.94 -0.93
CA LYS A 139 8.23 15.78 0.23
C LYS A 139 7.81 14.51 0.98
N PRO A 140 8.74 13.82 1.67
CA PRO A 140 8.43 12.54 2.29
C PRO A 140 7.39 12.62 3.42
N ASP A 141 7.35 13.73 4.15
CA ASP A 141 6.47 13.91 5.29
C ASP A 141 5.02 14.12 4.86
N GLY A 142 4.11 13.51 5.62
CA GLY A 142 2.67 13.64 5.39
C GLY A 142 2.11 12.78 4.26
N VAL A 143 2.94 11.96 3.59
CA VAL A 143 2.51 10.96 2.60
C VAL A 143 2.87 9.55 3.04
N PHE A 144 1.94 8.61 2.84
CA PHE A 144 2.09 7.23 3.31
C PHE A 144 1.21 6.28 2.51
N THR A 145 1.38 4.98 2.72
CA THR A 145 0.64 3.91 2.04
C THR A 145 -0.08 3.04 3.04
N ALA A 146 -1.31 2.63 2.71
CA ALA A 146 -1.98 1.50 3.35
C ALA A 146 -2.17 0.36 2.34
N TRP A 147 -1.79 -0.84 2.73
CA TRP A 147 -2.03 -2.07 1.99
C TRP A 147 -3.15 -2.86 2.67
N ILE A 148 -4.29 -2.96 2.01
CA ILE A 148 -5.49 -3.61 2.54
C ILE A 148 -5.54 -5.06 2.05
N ALA A 149 -5.56 -6.01 2.99
CA ALA A 149 -5.57 -7.44 2.69
C ALA A 149 -6.96 -7.90 2.22
N LEU A 150 -7.08 -8.33 0.96
CA LEU A 150 -8.33 -8.89 0.43
C LEU A 150 -8.39 -10.44 0.50
N THR A 151 -7.27 -11.02 0.92
CA THR A 151 -7.04 -12.44 1.19
C THR A 151 -6.22 -12.57 2.47
N ASP A 152 -6.20 -13.76 3.06
CA ASP A 152 -5.24 -14.04 4.12
C ASP A 152 -3.83 -14.02 3.54
N VAL A 153 -2.90 -13.35 4.24
CA VAL A 153 -1.50 -13.27 3.86
C VAL A 153 -0.69 -14.06 4.88
N VAL A 154 -0.13 -15.16 4.40
CA VAL A 154 0.85 -15.98 5.13
C VAL A 154 2.23 -15.82 4.51
N GLU A 155 3.28 -16.35 5.13
CA GLU A 155 4.65 -16.19 4.65
C GLU A 155 4.82 -16.73 3.22
N GLU A 156 4.17 -17.86 2.91
CA GLU A 156 4.20 -18.50 1.60
C GLU A 156 3.50 -17.67 0.52
N SER A 157 2.61 -16.75 0.90
CA SER A 157 1.92 -15.84 -0.03
C SER A 157 2.86 -14.75 -0.57
N GLY A 158 4.08 -14.66 -0.05
CA GLY A 158 5.04 -13.60 -0.36
C GLY A 158 4.56 -12.26 0.20
N PRO A 159 4.44 -12.08 1.52
CA PRO A 159 3.95 -10.85 2.15
C PRO A 159 4.78 -9.63 1.74
N VAL A 160 4.24 -8.44 1.97
CA VAL A 160 5.10 -7.24 2.06
C VAL A 160 5.96 -7.41 3.30
N ARG A 161 7.26 -7.17 3.17
CA ARG A 161 8.20 -7.19 4.30
C ARG A 161 8.89 -5.83 4.42
N TYR A 162 9.16 -5.42 5.64
CA TYR A 162 9.66 -4.10 5.99
C TYR A 162 10.98 -4.20 6.75
N ILE A 163 11.88 -3.25 6.55
CA ILE A 163 13.07 -3.10 7.40
C ILE A 163 12.75 -2.12 8.53
N CYS A 164 12.80 -2.58 9.78
CA CYS A 164 12.44 -1.78 10.95
C CYS A 164 13.35 -0.55 11.09
N GLY A 165 12.73 0.62 11.19
CA GLY A 165 13.42 1.91 11.41
C GLY A 165 14.13 2.45 10.18
N SER A 166 14.02 1.76 9.04
CA SER A 166 14.66 2.18 7.80
C SER A 166 14.04 3.44 7.17
N ASN A 167 12.91 3.92 7.69
CA ASN A 167 12.35 5.24 7.35
C ASN A 167 13.29 6.39 7.70
N GLU A 168 14.16 6.20 8.71
CA GLU A 168 15.13 7.21 9.14
C GLU A 168 16.47 7.11 8.41
N TRP A 169 16.70 6.04 7.63
CA TRP A 169 17.98 5.89 6.94
C TRP A 169 18.09 6.85 5.75
N GLU A 170 19.32 7.20 5.40
CA GLU A 170 19.62 7.77 4.09
C GLU A 170 19.26 6.77 2.97
N ARG A 171 19.13 7.28 1.75
CA ARG A 171 18.87 6.42 0.58
C ARG A 171 20.07 5.50 0.33
N VAL A 172 19.80 4.21 0.24
CA VAL A 172 20.75 3.19 -0.20
C VAL A 172 20.63 3.04 -1.71
N GLU A 173 21.74 3.29 -2.41
CA GLU A 173 21.79 3.19 -3.87
C GLU A 173 21.78 1.73 -4.37
N GLY A 174 21.20 1.52 -5.55
CA GLY A 174 21.09 0.19 -6.17
C GLY A 174 19.88 -0.65 -5.73
N LEU A 175 19.03 -0.10 -4.84
CA LEU A 175 17.74 -0.70 -4.47
C LEU A 175 16.63 -0.19 -5.39
N ASP A 176 15.86 -1.11 -5.96
CA ASP A 176 14.85 -0.82 -6.98
C ASP A 176 13.71 -1.85 -6.97
N PHE A 177 12.47 -1.35 -7.01
CA PHE A 177 11.23 -2.13 -7.10
C PHE A 177 11.19 -3.06 -8.32
N PHE A 178 11.68 -2.57 -9.46
CA PHE A 178 11.59 -3.29 -10.73
C PHE A 178 12.66 -4.38 -10.87
N ASN A 179 13.80 -4.24 -10.18
CA ASN A 179 14.77 -5.32 -10.08
C ASN A 179 14.18 -6.51 -9.29
N LYS A 180 13.97 -7.62 -10.01
CA LYS A 180 13.35 -8.85 -9.48
C LYS A 180 14.33 -9.74 -8.70
N ASN A 181 15.63 -9.46 -8.79
CA ASN A 181 16.66 -10.18 -8.04
C ASN A 181 16.78 -9.61 -6.62
N ILE A 182 15.91 -10.07 -5.72
CA ILE A 182 15.91 -9.64 -4.31
C ILE A 182 17.22 -10.04 -3.61
N SER A 183 17.78 -11.20 -3.93
CA SER A 183 19.01 -11.70 -3.31
C SER A 183 20.19 -10.76 -3.54
N GLU A 184 20.32 -10.20 -4.74
CA GLU A 184 21.34 -9.19 -5.04
C GLU A 184 21.15 -7.91 -4.22
N GLN A 185 19.90 -7.49 -4.05
CA GLN A 185 19.56 -6.31 -3.24
C GLN A 185 19.77 -6.56 -1.73
N ASP A 186 19.54 -7.78 -1.25
CA ASP A 186 19.88 -8.18 0.11
C ASP A 186 21.39 -8.03 0.38
N GLU A 187 22.25 -8.36 -0.60
CA GLU A 187 23.70 -8.15 -0.50
C GLU A 187 24.10 -6.68 -0.53
N ILE A 188 23.36 -5.82 -1.23
CA ILE A 188 23.55 -4.36 -1.17
C ILE A 188 23.21 -3.85 0.23
N LEU A 189 22.07 -4.26 0.80
CA LEU A 189 21.64 -3.85 2.13
C LEU A 189 22.63 -4.26 3.21
N LYS A 190 23.12 -5.51 3.20
CA LYS A 190 24.13 -5.99 4.16
C LYS A 190 25.46 -5.21 4.12
N ARG A 191 25.81 -4.66 2.95
CA ARG A 191 27.01 -3.80 2.81
C ARG A 191 26.75 -2.39 3.33
N ALA A 192 25.52 -1.89 3.22
CA ALA A 192 25.15 -0.54 3.64
C ALA A 192 24.85 -0.47 5.15
N HIS A 193 24.26 -1.52 5.72
CA HIS A 193 23.86 -1.61 7.12
C HIS A 193 24.20 -2.99 7.67
N GLU A 194 24.97 -3.02 8.78
CA GLU A 194 25.49 -4.26 9.36
C GLU A 194 24.40 -5.12 10.00
N ASP A 195 23.50 -4.49 10.77
CA ASP A 195 22.41 -5.17 11.48
C ASP A 195 21.07 -4.44 11.23
N TYR A 196 20.05 -5.20 10.82
CA TYR A 196 18.68 -4.71 10.69
C TYR A 196 17.66 -5.84 10.79
N ASP A 197 16.49 -5.53 11.33
CA ASP A 197 15.39 -6.48 11.49
C ASP A 197 14.38 -6.35 10.35
N VAL A 198 14.01 -7.49 9.76
CA VAL A 198 12.98 -7.57 8.72
C VAL A 198 11.70 -8.18 9.29
N VAL A 199 10.56 -7.52 9.07
CA VAL A 199 9.24 -7.98 9.53
C VAL A 199 8.30 -8.16 8.34
N SER A 200 7.74 -9.36 8.21
CA SER A 200 6.71 -9.70 7.23
C SER A 200 5.32 -9.30 7.71
N ALA A 201 4.52 -8.72 6.81
CA ALA A 201 3.10 -8.40 7.01
C ALA A 201 2.23 -9.67 6.88
N ASN A 202 2.40 -10.62 7.78
CA ASN A 202 1.56 -11.81 7.87
C ASN A 202 0.23 -11.46 8.54
N ILE A 203 -0.71 -10.95 7.74
CA ILE A 203 -1.96 -10.36 8.18
C ILE A 203 -3.18 -11.09 7.60
N LYS A 204 -4.27 -11.08 8.34
CA LYS A 204 -5.54 -11.69 7.92
C LYS A 204 -6.30 -10.82 6.94
N LYS A 205 -7.17 -11.46 6.17
CA LYS A 205 -8.15 -10.78 5.34
C LYS A 205 -8.88 -9.69 6.12
N GLY A 206 -8.96 -8.49 5.54
CA GLY A 206 -9.56 -7.29 6.13
C GLY A 206 -8.66 -6.52 7.11
N GLN A 207 -7.46 -7.02 7.41
CA GLN A 207 -6.43 -6.23 8.10
C GLN A 207 -5.65 -5.38 7.11
N ILE A 208 -4.87 -4.43 7.66
CA ILE A 208 -4.16 -3.42 6.88
C ILE A 208 -2.74 -3.32 7.39
N SER A 209 -1.75 -3.29 6.50
CA SER A 209 -0.43 -2.76 6.84
C SER A 209 -0.31 -1.32 6.39
N ILE A 210 0.22 -0.45 7.24
CA ILE A 210 0.45 0.96 6.93
C ILE A 210 1.94 1.20 6.99
N HIS A 211 2.47 1.92 6.03
CA HIS A 211 3.89 2.25 6.00
C HIS A 211 4.15 3.67 5.51
N THR A 212 5.15 4.30 6.10
CA THR A 212 5.62 5.64 5.70
C THR A 212 6.23 5.58 4.30
N SER A 213 6.25 6.71 3.59
CA SER A 213 6.82 6.79 2.24
C SER A 213 8.33 6.44 2.17
N ARG A 214 9.03 6.46 3.31
CA ARG A 214 10.49 6.24 3.42
C ARG A 214 10.90 4.88 3.94
N VAL A 215 10.01 4.05 4.48
CA VAL A 215 10.45 2.75 4.99
C VAL A 215 10.79 1.83 3.81
N TYR A 216 11.95 1.17 3.90
CA TYR A 216 12.33 0.16 2.92
C TYR A 216 11.41 -1.04 3.06
N HIS A 217 10.82 -1.43 1.95
CA HIS A 217 9.95 -2.59 1.87
C HIS A 217 10.14 -3.34 0.55
N SER A 218 9.81 -4.62 0.57
CA SER A 218 9.89 -5.51 -0.59
C SER A 218 8.83 -6.60 -0.49
N SER A 219 8.73 -7.45 -1.51
CA SER A 219 7.84 -8.63 -1.46
C SER A 219 8.42 -9.77 -2.28
N GLY A 220 8.70 -10.90 -1.62
CA GLY A 220 9.18 -12.13 -2.27
C GLY A 220 8.08 -12.89 -3.01
N PRO A 221 8.37 -14.01 -3.68
CA PRO A 221 7.43 -14.70 -4.57
C PRO A 221 6.21 -15.25 -3.82
N ASN A 222 5.09 -15.44 -4.53
CA ASN A 222 3.96 -16.19 -4.00
C ASN A 222 4.16 -17.67 -4.35
N ILE A 223 4.51 -18.47 -3.35
CA ILE A 223 4.70 -19.92 -3.45
C ILE A 223 3.54 -20.71 -2.85
N SER A 224 2.49 -20.03 -2.40
CA SER A 224 1.26 -20.66 -1.96
C SER A 224 0.42 -21.13 -3.16
N ASN A 225 -0.68 -21.84 -2.88
CA ASN A 225 -1.60 -22.33 -3.92
C ASN A 225 -2.66 -21.29 -4.33
N ASP A 226 -2.79 -20.20 -3.57
CA ASP A 226 -3.84 -19.19 -3.75
C ASP A 226 -3.23 -17.84 -4.14
N PRO A 227 -3.94 -16.99 -4.88
CA PRO A 227 -3.46 -15.65 -5.19
C PRO A 227 -3.41 -14.78 -3.92
N ARG A 228 -2.35 -13.98 -3.77
CA ARG A 228 -2.29 -12.91 -2.76
C ARG A 228 -2.86 -11.64 -3.36
N ILE A 229 -3.98 -11.19 -2.82
CA ILE A 229 -4.75 -10.06 -3.33
C ILE A 229 -4.77 -8.95 -2.29
N GLY A 230 -4.41 -7.74 -2.71
CA GLY A 230 -4.55 -6.55 -1.87
C GLY A 230 -4.77 -5.28 -2.67
N MET A 231 -5.35 -4.30 -1.98
CA MET A 231 -5.50 -2.94 -2.48
C MET A 231 -4.41 -2.08 -1.87
N VAL A 232 -3.59 -1.43 -2.70
CA VAL A 232 -2.57 -0.47 -2.26
C VAL A 232 -3.17 0.92 -2.41
N VAL A 233 -3.22 1.71 -1.33
CA VAL A 233 -3.77 3.05 -1.38
C VAL A 233 -2.76 4.01 -0.81
N HIS A 234 -2.48 5.07 -1.56
CA HIS A 234 -1.55 6.10 -1.17
C HIS A 234 -2.32 7.34 -0.70
N PHE A 235 -1.91 7.85 0.45
CA PHE A 235 -2.58 8.93 1.15
C PHE A 235 -1.66 10.12 1.36
N CYS A 236 -2.26 11.28 1.48
CA CYS A 236 -1.60 12.51 1.91
C CYS A 236 -2.42 13.15 3.03
N THR A 237 -1.73 13.89 3.90
CA THR A 237 -2.30 14.54 5.08
C THR A 237 -2.28 16.06 4.94
N ASP A 238 -2.79 16.79 5.93
CA ASP A 238 -2.76 18.26 5.97
C ASP A 238 -1.36 18.87 5.96
N ILE A 239 -0.32 18.10 6.32
CA ILE A 239 1.07 18.56 6.31
C ILE A 239 1.83 18.18 5.03
N ALA A 240 1.22 17.45 4.10
CA ALA A 240 1.90 16.99 2.90
C ALA A 240 2.27 18.18 1.99
N GLU A 241 3.55 18.26 1.62
CA GLU A 241 4.08 19.35 0.78
C GLU A 241 4.49 18.83 -0.60
N ARG A 242 3.97 19.48 -1.66
CA ARG A 242 4.35 19.16 -3.04
C ARG A 242 5.72 19.74 -3.37
N ILE A 243 6.48 19.01 -4.19
CA ILE A 243 7.70 19.48 -4.83
C ILE A 243 7.37 19.79 -6.29
N PRO A 244 7.50 21.05 -6.74
CA PRO A 244 7.37 21.37 -8.16
C PRO A 244 8.47 20.66 -8.96
N ILE A 245 8.06 19.87 -9.95
CA ILE A 245 8.98 19.18 -10.86
C ILE A 245 8.64 19.53 -12.31
N SER A 246 9.62 19.39 -13.19
CA SER A 246 9.46 19.58 -14.63
C SER A 246 9.65 18.26 -15.36
N GLY A 247 8.93 18.06 -16.46
CA GLY A 247 9.08 16.87 -17.31
C GLY A 247 8.10 15.77 -16.94
N GLU A 248 8.56 14.52 -17.00
CA GLU A 248 7.76 13.34 -16.66
C GLU A 248 7.24 13.43 -15.22
N ASN A 249 5.97 13.06 -15.00
CA ASN A 249 5.24 13.16 -13.74
C ASN A 249 4.90 14.58 -13.25
N SER A 250 5.18 15.64 -14.02
CA SER A 250 4.86 17.02 -13.59
C SER A 250 3.35 17.29 -13.44
N ASP A 251 2.51 16.50 -14.10
CA ASP A 251 1.05 16.54 -14.05
C ASP A 251 0.42 15.47 -13.16
N TYR A 252 1.23 14.63 -12.51
CA TYR A 252 0.77 13.42 -11.79
C TYR A 252 -0.25 13.75 -10.68
N LEU A 253 -0.13 14.92 -10.05
CA LEU A 253 -1.03 15.39 -8.99
C LEU A 253 -2.08 16.42 -9.48
N ASN A 254 -2.27 16.58 -10.79
CA ASN A 254 -3.22 17.58 -11.32
C ASN A 254 -4.66 17.29 -10.92
N LYS A 255 -5.03 16.01 -10.83
CA LYS A 255 -6.36 15.56 -10.43
C LYS A 255 -6.56 15.48 -8.91
N ARG A 256 -5.55 15.82 -8.10
CA ARG A 256 -5.63 15.64 -6.64
C ARG A 256 -6.77 16.46 -6.01
N GLU A 257 -7.06 17.65 -6.51
CA GLU A 257 -8.13 18.50 -5.95
C GLU A 257 -9.54 18.06 -6.40
N ASP A 258 -9.64 17.10 -7.33
CA ASP A 258 -10.92 16.53 -7.74
C ASP A 258 -11.28 15.38 -6.78
N GLU A 259 -12.15 15.65 -5.81
CA GLU A 259 -12.58 14.65 -4.83
C GLU A 259 -13.38 13.49 -5.42
N SER A 260 -13.88 13.60 -6.67
CA SER A 260 -14.46 12.45 -7.38
C SER A 260 -13.40 11.46 -7.89
N ILE A 261 -12.12 11.83 -7.79
CA ILE A 261 -10.96 11.01 -8.19
C ILE A 261 -10.06 10.73 -6.98
N CYS A 262 -9.81 11.75 -6.17
CA CYS A 262 -8.89 11.77 -5.04
C CYS A 262 -9.64 12.26 -3.78
N PRO A 263 -10.55 11.44 -3.21
CA PRO A 263 -11.44 11.87 -2.13
C PRO A 263 -10.71 12.17 -0.83
N VAL A 264 -11.21 13.18 -0.10
CA VAL A 264 -10.88 13.39 1.31
C VAL A 264 -11.75 12.44 2.14
N ILE A 265 -11.13 11.50 2.84
CA ILE A 265 -11.84 10.45 3.59
C ILE A 265 -11.91 10.73 5.09
N TYR A 266 -11.19 11.76 5.56
CA TYR A 266 -11.26 12.28 6.91
C TYR A 266 -10.88 13.76 6.93
N SER A 267 -11.60 14.56 7.71
CA SER A 267 -11.28 15.97 7.98
C SER A 267 -11.87 16.41 9.33
N ARG A 268 -11.16 17.24 10.11
CA ARG A 268 -11.61 17.80 11.40
C ARG A 268 -11.32 19.29 11.55
#